data_AF-A0A3E0Q961-F1
#
_entry.id   AF-A0A3E0Q961-F1
#
_cell.length_a   1.000
_cell.length_b   1.000
_cell.length_c   1.000
_cell.angle_alpha   90.00
_cell.angle_beta   90.00
_cell.angle_gamma   90.00
#
_symmetry.space_group_name_H-M   'P 1'
#
loop_
_entity.id
_entity.type
_entity.pdbx_description
1 polymer ?
#
loop_
_entity_poly.entity_id
_entity_poly.type
_entity_poly.pdbx_seq_one_letter_code
_entity_poly.pdbx_strand_id
1 'polypeptide(L)'
;MAGNFQKRSFLMARRLPHDRCAVCNRTLAETGGKRLVATASHALRICAPDTPLGSLHHPARMIRLRGDFRDVIVVLSGVRLWTHNAVANVERIVYEGTRPWFCQRCAVSNLCPACETPLTTAPGTDHLEDDGRTVHSPHVAGYVRECPNPSCKRHRTGVPDGDATDWIDDIPFDPELNRRVDDLLGEDSPE
;
A
#
# COMPACT_ATOMS: atom_id res chain seq x y z
N MET A 1 -9.32 -39.42 -2.06
CA MET A 1 -10.02 -38.14 -1.84
C MET A 1 -9.10 -36.94 -2.17
N ALA A 2 -8.71 -36.78 -3.44
CA ALA A 2 -7.69 -35.80 -3.86
C ALA A 2 -8.26 -34.63 -4.70
N GLY A 3 -9.59 -34.46 -4.74
CA GLY A 3 -10.26 -33.56 -5.70
C GLY A 3 -10.57 -32.14 -5.21
N ASN A 4 -10.34 -31.81 -3.93
CA ASN A 4 -10.80 -30.54 -3.35
C ASN A 4 -9.71 -29.48 -3.15
N PHE A 5 -8.43 -29.86 -3.19
CA PHE A 5 -7.33 -28.92 -2.96
C PHE A 5 -7.05 -28.05 -4.22
N GLN A 6 -7.15 -28.65 -5.41
CA GLN A 6 -6.88 -27.98 -6.71
C GLN A 6 -7.95 -26.96 -7.13
N LYS A 7 -9.21 -27.10 -6.70
CA LYS A 7 -10.24 -26.06 -6.91
C LYS A 7 -10.12 -24.89 -5.92
N ARG A 8 -9.56 -25.14 -4.73
CA ARG A 8 -9.40 -24.15 -3.65
C ARG A 8 -8.23 -23.20 -3.89
N SER A 9 -7.13 -23.69 -4.46
CA SER A 9 -6.02 -22.85 -4.92
C SER A 9 -6.43 -21.87 -6.04
N PHE A 10 -7.46 -22.21 -6.83
CA PHE A 10 -7.99 -21.34 -7.89
C PHE A 10 -8.77 -20.13 -7.35
N LEU A 11 -9.35 -20.22 -6.14
CA LEU A 11 -10.10 -19.10 -5.51
C LEU A 11 -9.21 -17.94 -5.07
N MET A 12 -7.89 -18.11 -4.99
CA MET A 12 -6.95 -17.09 -4.50
C MET A 12 -5.96 -16.61 -5.57
N ALA A 13 -5.74 -17.38 -6.65
CA ALA A 13 -4.55 -17.24 -7.49
C ALA A 13 -4.44 -15.91 -8.27
N ARG A 14 -5.55 -15.29 -8.70
CA ARG A 14 -5.53 -14.02 -9.44
C ARG A 14 -6.85 -13.26 -9.33
N ARG A 15 -7.32 -12.98 -8.11
CA ARG A 15 -8.51 -12.12 -7.97
C ARG A 15 -8.20 -10.75 -8.54
N LEU A 16 -8.91 -10.39 -9.60
CA LEU A 16 -8.83 -9.06 -10.20
C LEU A 16 -9.19 -8.01 -9.14
N PRO A 17 -8.63 -6.80 -9.24
CA PRO A 17 -9.05 -5.69 -8.40
C PRO A 17 -10.56 -5.48 -8.51
N HIS A 18 -11.20 -5.20 -7.39
CA HIS A 18 -12.55 -4.62 -7.42
C HIS A 18 -12.50 -3.25 -8.13
N ASP A 19 -13.60 -2.81 -8.74
CA ASP A 19 -13.65 -1.56 -9.52
C ASP A 19 -13.50 -0.30 -8.64
N ARG A 20 -13.92 -0.41 -7.37
CA ARG A 20 -13.98 0.68 -6.39
C ARG A 20 -13.13 0.45 -5.16
N CYS A 21 -12.61 1.55 -4.62
CA CYS A 21 -11.91 1.62 -3.33
C CYS A 21 -12.84 1.14 -2.20
N ALA A 22 -12.35 0.21 -1.38
CA ALA A 22 -13.13 -0.36 -0.27
C ALA A 22 -13.49 0.67 0.81
N VAL A 23 -12.77 1.79 0.87
CA VAL A 23 -12.96 2.83 1.90
C VAL A 23 -13.91 3.93 1.43
N CYS A 24 -13.66 4.54 0.27
CA CYS A 24 -14.45 5.68 -0.22
C CYS A 24 -15.42 5.34 -1.37
N ASN A 25 -15.45 4.09 -1.83
CA ASN A 25 -16.31 3.59 -2.90
C ASN A 25 -16.16 4.29 -4.28
N ARG A 26 -15.07 5.05 -4.47
CA ARG A 26 -14.71 5.67 -5.74
C ARG A 26 -13.85 4.74 -6.59
N THR A 27 -14.00 4.84 -7.89
CA THR A 27 -13.18 4.14 -8.88
C THR A 27 -11.76 4.69 -8.93
N LEU A 28 -10.83 3.93 -9.54
CA LEU A 28 -9.46 4.41 -9.73
C LEU A 28 -9.39 5.70 -10.58
N ALA A 29 -10.25 5.82 -11.59
CA ALA A 29 -10.33 7.02 -12.43
C ALA A 29 -10.74 8.27 -11.62
N GLU A 30 -11.66 8.11 -10.67
CA GLU A 30 -12.09 9.21 -9.80
C GLU A 30 -11.06 9.57 -8.73
N THR A 31 -10.32 8.59 -8.20
CA THR A 31 -9.31 8.86 -7.16
C THR A 31 -7.98 9.33 -7.72
N GLY A 32 -7.62 8.86 -8.91
CA GLY A 32 -6.26 8.87 -9.46
C GLY A 32 -5.33 7.92 -8.70
N GLY A 33 -4.05 7.89 -9.12
CA GLY A 33 -2.99 7.16 -8.44
C GLY A 33 -3.03 5.64 -8.63
N LYS A 34 -2.76 4.90 -7.56
CA LYS A 34 -2.64 3.44 -7.51
C LYS A 34 -3.64 2.80 -6.54
N ARG A 35 -3.95 1.53 -6.78
CA ARG A 35 -4.78 0.70 -5.89
C ARG A 35 -3.90 0.13 -4.78
N LEU A 36 -3.92 0.70 -3.59
CA LEU A 36 -3.05 0.25 -2.50
C LEU A 36 -3.63 -0.97 -1.79
N VAL A 37 -2.75 -1.87 -1.37
CA VAL A 37 -3.05 -2.98 -0.46
C VAL A 37 -2.18 -2.92 0.79
N ALA A 38 -1.03 -2.24 0.75
CA ALA A 38 -0.26 -1.94 1.95
C ALA A 38 0.52 -0.63 1.82
N THR A 39 0.75 0.01 2.97
CA THR A 39 1.58 1.19 3.20
C THR A 39 2.28 1.00 4.55
N ALA A 40 3.18 1.90 4.94
CA ALA A 40 3.81 1.88 6.26
C ALA A 40 2.81 1.87 7.43
N SER A 41 1.64 2.51 7.30
CA SER A 41 0.69 2.69 8.40
C SER A 41 -0.60 1.87 8.27
N HIS A 42 -0.87 1.31 7.08
CA HIS A 42 -2.13 0.62 6.78
C HIS A 42 -1.88 -0.57 5.87
N ALA A 43 -2.58 -1.67 6.12
CA ALA A 43 -2.53 -2.84 5.25
C ALA A 43 -3.88 -3.56 5.15
N LEU A 44 -4.12 -4.16 4.00
CA LEU A 44 -5.18 -5.10 3.71
C LEU A 44 -4.55 -6.35 3.13
N ARG A 45 -4.68 -7.47 3.84
CA ARG A 45 -4.16 -8.76 3.42
C ARG A 45 -5.30 -9.78 3.38
N ILE A 46 -5.32 -10.56 2.31
CA ILE A 46 -6.17 -11.75 2.20
C ILE A 46 -5.24 -12.94 2.38
N CYS A 47 -5.53 -13.76 3.38
CA CYS A 47 -4.69 -14.84 3.84
C CYS A 47 -5.47 -16.15 3.82
N ALA A 48 -4.77 -17.24 3.56
CA ALA A 48 -5.27 -18.58 3.88
C ALA A 48 -5.12 -18.83 5.40
N PRO A 49 -5.81 -19.82 5.98
CA PRO A 49 -5.85 -20.01 7.43
C PRO A 49 -4.50 -20.41 8.02
N ASP A 50 -3.64 -21.00 7.20
CA ASP A 50 -2.29 -21.44 7.50
C ASP A 50 -1.22 -20.39 7.18
N THR A 51 -1.60 -19.23 6.62
CA THR A 51 -0.65 -18.17 6.29
C THR A 51 -0.02 -17.63 7.59
N PRO A 52 1.31 -17.73 7.78
CA PRO A 52 1.96 -17.16 8.94
C PRO A 52 1.80 -15.64 8.88
N LEU A 53 1.04 -15.09 9.83
CA LEU A 53 0.71 -13.66 9.84
C LEU A 53 1.86 -12.78 10.33
N GLY A 54 2.89 -13.41 10.93
CA GLY A 54 4.01 -12.72 11.57
C GLY A 54 3.57 -11.85 12.75
N SER A 55 4.48 -10.98 13.19
CA SER A 55 4.15 -9.92 14.15
C SER A 55 3.25 -8.89 13.47
N LEU A 56 1.99 -8.82 13.89
CA LEU A 56 1.07 -7.77 13.43
C LEU A 56 1.48 -6.45 14.07
N HIS A 57 2.35 -5.70 13.38
CA HIS A 57 2.68 -4.34 13.77
C HIS A 57 1.46 -3.44 13.49
N HIS A 58 1.03 -2.66 14.49
CA HIS A 58 -0.23 -1.89 14.55
C HIS A 58 -1.47 -2.72 14.90
N PRO A 59 -2.51 -2.13 15.54
CA PRO A 59 -3.75 -2.86 15.82
C PRO A 59 -4.30 -3.40 14.51
N ALA A 60 -4.46 -4.71 14.47
CA ALA A 60 -4.95 -5.45 13.33
C ALA A 60 -6.34 -6.00 13.66
N ARG A 61 -7.29 -5.81 12.75
CA ARG A 61 -8.59 -6.46 12.77
C ARG A 61 -8.54 -7.68 11.85
N MET A 62 -8.90 -8.83 12.38
CA MET A 62 -9.07 -10.06 11.60
C MET A 62 -10.55 -10.30 11.34
N ILE A 63 -10.87 -10.60 10.09
CA ILE A 63 -12.21 -10.97 9.65
C ILE A 63 -12.14 -12.41 9.16
N ARG A 64 -12.95 -13.27 9.76
CA ARG A 64 -13.16 -14.65 9.29
C ARG A 64 -14.43 -14.69 8.46
N LEU A 65 -14.30 -15.04 7.20
CA LEU A 65 -15.46 -15.16 6.31
C LEU A 65 -16.19 -16.49 6.55
N ARG A 66 -17.43 -16.58 6.07
CA ARG A 66 -18.32 -17.73 6.26
C ARG A 66 -18.60 -18.42 4.93
N GLY A 67 -19.26 -19.58 5.00
CA GLY A 67 -19.69 -20.35 3.82
C GLY A 67 -18.51 -20.84 2.99
N ASP A 68 -18.56 -20.58 1.67
CA ASP A 68 -17.52 -20.99 0.71
C ASP A 68 -16.18 -20.28 0.92
N PHE A 69 -16.16 -19.20 1.72
CA PHE A 69 -14.95 -18.42 2.04
C PHE A 69 -14.41 -18.72 3.44
N ARG A 70 -14.87 -19.81 4.10
CA ARG A 70 -14.43 -20.15 5.48
C ARG A 70 -12.92 -20.32 5.64
N ASP A 71 -12.23 -20.65 4.56
CA ASP A 71 -10.77 -20.81 4.52
C ASP A 71 -10.08 -19.49 4.11
N VAL A 72 -10.76 -18.34 4.22
CA VAL A 72 -10.23 -17.02 3.90
C VAL A 72 -10.26 -16.15 5.15
N ILE A 73 -9.10 -15.61 5.51
CA ILE A 73 -8.91 -14.63 6.57
C ILE A 73 -8.57 -13.29 5.92
N VAL A 74 -9.26 -12.23 6.30
CA VAL A 74 -8.88 -10.87 5.92
C VAL A 74 -8.25 -10.19 7.12
N VAL A 75 -7.04 -9.65 6.93
CA VAL A 75 -6.30 -8.92 7.96
C VAL A 75 -6.24 -7.46 7.55
N LEU A 76 -6.73 -6.58 8.43
CA LEU A 76 -6.77 -5.14 8.24
C LEU A 76 -5.92 -4.48 9.32
N SER A 77 -4.80 -3.88 8.94
CA SER A 77 -3.88 -3.20 9.87
C SER A 77 -3.98 -1.69 9.73
N GLY A 78 -3.77 -0.98 10.83
CA GLY A 78 -3.77 0.48 10.89
C GLY A 78 -5.03 1.06 11.52
N VAL A 79 -4.88 2.19 12.22
CA VAL A 79 -6.00 2.86 12.90
C VAL A 79 -6.68 3.86 11.97
N ARG A 80 -7.99 4.06 12.13
CA ARG A 80 -8.83 5.08 11.43
C ARG A 80 -9.24 4.77 10.00
N LEU A 81 -8.45 4.07 9.19
CA LEU A 81 -8.84 3.71 7.82
C LEU A 81 -10.04 2.75 7.79
N TRP A 82 -10.03 1.77 8.69
CA TRP A 82 -10.99 0.66 8.73
C TRP A 82 -12.21 0.97 9.59
N THR A 83 -13.04 1.91 9.12
CA THR A 83 -14.37 2.17 9.70
C THR A 83 -15.30 0.96 9.53
N HIS A 84 -16.44 0.94 10.25
CA HIS A 84 -17.44 -0.12 10.09
C HIS A 84 -17.89 -0.28 8.62
N ASN A 85 -18.11 0.83 7.91
CA ASN A 85 -18.50 0.80 6.50
C ASN A 85 -17.37 0.27 5.61
N ALA A 86 -16.12 0.68 5.86
CA ALA A 86 -14.98 0.17 5.10
C ALA A 86 -14.80 -1.35 5.31
N VAL A 87 -14.97 -1.83 6.54
CA VAL A 87 -14.91 -3.26 6.86
C VAL A 87 -16.01 -4.04 6.16
N ALA A 88 -17.26 -3.55 6.21
CA ALA A 88 -18.38 -4.17 5.51
C ALA A 88 -18.17 -4.21 3.98
N ASN A 89 -17.60 -3.14 3.41
CA ASN A 89 -17.25 -3.11 2.00
C ASN A 89 -16.18 -4.15 1.66
N VAL A 90 -15.12 -4.26 2.47
CA VAL A 90 -14.08 -5.28 2.28
C VAL A 90 -14.71 -6.67 2.28
N GLU A 91 -15.56 -7.00 3.27
CA GLU A 91 -16.24 -8.29 3.32
C GLU A 91 -17.05 -8.57 2.06
N ARG A 92 -17.91 -7.62 1.65
CA ARG A 92 -18.72 -7.72 0.44
C ARG A 92 -17.86 -8.00 -0.79
N ILE A 93 -16.80 -7.22 -0.98
CA ILE A 93 -15.87 -7.35 -2.12
C ILE A 93 -15.24 -8.74 -2.17
N VAL A 94 -14.84 -9.29 -1.01
CA VAL A 94 -14.26 -10.63 -0.97
C VAL A 94 -15.30 -11.70 -1.27
N TYR A 95 -16.55 -11.54 -0.82
CA TYR A 95 -17.67 -12.44 -1.16
C TYR A 95 -18.03 -12.41 -2.65
N GLU A 96 -17.84 -11.27 -3.32
CA GLU A 96 -17.98 -11.14 -4.78
C GLU A 96 -16.84 -11.81 -5.57
N GLY A 97 -15.82 -12.32 -4.88
CA GLY A 97 -14.71 -13.01 -5.53
C GLY A 97 -13.65 -12.09 -6.12
N THR A 98 -13.71 -10.77 -5.86
CA THR A 98 -12.70 -9.81 -6.31
C THR A 98 -11.76 -9.41 -5.15
N ARG A 99 -10.74 -8.61 -5.47
CA ARG A 99 -9.72 -8.18 -4.49
C ARG A 99 -9.94 -6.73 -4.05
N PRO A 100 -10.18 -6.48 -2.75
CA PRO A 100 -10.32 -5.13 -2.25
C PRO A 100 -8.98 -4.41 -2.23
N TRP A 101 -9.07 -3.10 -2.37
CA TRP A 101 -7.96 -2.16 -2.33
C TRP A 101 -8.45 -0.84 -1.73
N PHE A 102 -7.52 0.04 -1.35
CA PHE A 102 -7.81 1.39 -0.89
C PHE A 102 -6.96 2.42 -1.64
N CYS A 103 -7.47 3.63 -1.85
CA CYS A 103 -6.75 4.65 -2.63
C CYS A 103 -5.74 5.44 -1.78
N GLN A 104 -4.77 6.06 -2.45
CA GLN A 104 -3.77 6.95 -1.83
C GLN A 104 -4.38 8.07 -0.98
N ARG A 105 -5.55 8.60 -1.38
CA ARG A 105 -6.26 9.65 -0.61
C ARG A 105 -6.79 9.11 0.71
N CYS A 106 -7.41 7.94 0.71
CA CYS A 106 -7.89 7.29 1.93
C CYS A 106 -6.74 6.93 2.87
N ALA A 107 -5.62 6.46 2.29
CA ALA A 107 -4.41 6.15 3.06
C ALA A 107 -3.66 7.39 3.58
N VAL A 108 -4.00 8.59 3.09
CA VAL A 108 -3.23 9.83 3.29
C VAL A 108 -1.74 9.59 3.00
N SER A 109 -1.46 8.88 1.89
CA SER A 109 -0.12 8.37 1.57
C SER A 109 0.23 8.68 0.13
N ASN A 110 1.49 9.08 -0.10
CA ASN A 110 2.02 9.41 -1.43
C ASN A 110 1.13 10.42 -2.18
N LEU A 111 0.71 11.47 -1.48
CA LEU A 111 0.02 12.60 -2.06
C LEU A 111 1.02 13.74 -2.27
N CYS A 112 0.82 14.54 -3.32
CA CYS A 112 1.55 15.78 -3.48
C CYS A 112 1.26 16.69 -2.28
N PRO A 113 2.28 17.14 -1.52
CA PRO A 113 2.04 17.96 -0.33
C PRO A 113 1.55 19.38 -0.66
N ALA A 114 1.57 19.79 -1.94
CA ALA A 114 1.09 21.10 -2.36
C ALA A 114 -0.38 21.12 -2.81
N CYS A 115 -0.88 20.06 -3.42
CA CYS A 115 -2.24 20.02 -3.98
C CYS A 115 -2.99 18.71 -3.72
N GLU A 116 -2.41 17.82 -2.92
CA GLU A 116 -2.98 16.53 -2.51
C GLU A 116 -3.33 15.57 -3.66
N THR A 117 -2.86 15.85 -4.88
CA THR A 117 -2.99 14.92 -6.01
C THR A 117 -2.16 13.67 -5.71
N PRO A 118 -2.72 12.45 -5.87
CA PRO A 118 -1.94 11.23 -5.77
C PRO A 118 -0.73 11.26 -6.70
N LEU A 119 0.43 10.96 -6.15
CA LEU A 119 1.66 10.85 -6.93
C LEU A 119 1.60 9.58 -7.79
N THR A 120 2.22 9.65 -8.98
CA THR A 120 2.32 8.51 -9.91
C THR A 120 3.17 7.39 -9.34
N THR A 121 4.24 7.77 -8.63
CA THR A 121 5.06 6.88 -7.81
C THR A 121 4.49 6.82 -6.40
N ALA A 122 4.40 5.61 -5.84
CA ALA A 122 3.91 5.37 -4.49
C ALA A 122 4.97 4.59 -3.68
N PRO A 123 6.15 5.19 -3.43
CA PRO A 123 7.24 4.50 -2.75
C PRO A 123 6.83 4.03 -1.35
N GLY A 124 7.37 2.87 -0.95
CA GLY A 124 7.06 2.24 0.34
C GLY A 124 5.64 1.68 0.43
N THR A 125 5.02 1.34 -0.71
CA THR A 125 3.67 0.77 -0.75
C THR A 125 3.60 -0.48 -1.60
N ASP A 126 2.68 -1.36 -1.22
CA ASP A 126 2.24 -2.46 -2.06
C ASP A 126 0.96 -2.03 -2.77
N HIS A 127 0.93 -2.18 -4.09
CA HIS A 127 -0.23 -1.85 -4.91
C HIS A 127 -0.66 -3.03 -5.78
N LEU A 128 -1.92 -3.00 -6.17
CA LEU A 128 -2.59 -4.02 -6.95
C LEU A 128 -2.72 -3.57 -8.40
N GLU A 129 -2.13 -4.34 -9.31
CA GLU A 129 -2.20 -4.14 -10.75
C GLU A 129 -3.49 -4.73 -11.35
N ASP A 130 -3.82 -4.32 -12.58
CA ASP A 130 -5.07 -4.72 -13.25
C ASP A 130 -5.20 -6.25 -13.43
N ASP A 131 -4.09 -6.96 -13.52
CA ASP A 131 -4.04 -8.42 -13.62
C ASP A 131 -4.12 -9.15 -12.26
N GLY A 132 -4.31 -8.40 -11.17
CA GLY A 132 -4.41 -8.90 -9.80
C GLY A 132 -3.07 -9.19 -9.11
N ARG A 133 -1.92 -8.94 -9.77
CA ARG A 133 -0.61 -9.01 -9.11
C ARG A 133 -0.44 -7.88 -8.10
N THR A 134 0.25 -8.20 -7.01
CA THR A 134 0.72 -7.18 -6.07
C THR A 134 2.16 -6.83 -6.40
N VAL A 135 2.43 -5.53 -6.53
CA VAL A 135 3.76 -4.99 -6.78
C VAL A 135 4.17 -4.15 -5.58
N HIS A 136 5.34 -4.43 -5.03
CA HIS A 136 5.98 -3.57 -4.04
C HIS A 136 6.71 -2.44 -4.76
N SER A 137 6.39 -1.20 -4.43
CA SER A 137 7.16 -0.03 -4.88
C SER A 137 8.25 0.25 -3.84
N PRO A 138 9.53 -0.05 -4.13
CA PRO A 138 10.60 0.13 -3.16
C PRO A 138 10.73 1.60 -2.76
N HIS A 139 11.11 1.83 -1.51
CA HIS A 139 11.53 3.14 -1.04
C HIS A 139 13.02 3.30 -1.33
N VAL A 140 13.37 4.03 -2.40
CA VAL A 140 14.78 4.32 -2.75
C VAL A 140 15.04 5.82 -2.55
N ALA A 141 16.20 6.16 -2.01
CA ALA A 141 16.64 7.55 -1.92
C ALA A 141 16.70 8.18 -3.32
N GLY A 142 16.34 9.46 -3.44
CA GLY A 142 16.33 10.18 -4.72
C GLY A 142 15.13 9.91 -5.62
N TYR A 143 14.09 9.19 -5.16
CA TYR A 143 12.83 9.11 -5.92
C TYR A 143 12.21 10.50 -6.07
N VAL A 144 12.22 11.02 -7.30
CA VAL A 144 11.53 12.26 -7.62
C VAL A 144 10.02 12.02 -7.51
N ARG A 145 9.39 12.74 -6.60
CA ARG A 145 7.93 12.70 -6.37
C ARG A 145 7.24 13.74 -7.24
N GLU A 146 7.19 13.46 -8.54
CA GLU A 146 6.57 14.38 -9.49
C GLU A 146 5.05 14.42 -9.32
N CYS A 147 4.49 15.63 -9.29
CA CYS A 147 3.05 15.81 -9.22
C CYS A 147 2.46 15.69 -10.63
N PRO A 148 1.51 14.76 -10.88
CA PRO A 148 0.89 14.63 -12.20
C PRO A 148 -0.13 15.72 -12.52
N ASN A 149 -0.46 16.60 -11.56
CA ASN A 149 -1.41 17.69 -11.78
C ASN A 149 -0.72 18.86 -12.51
N PRO A 150 -1.07 19.17 -13.78
CA PRO A 150 -0.40 20.21 -14.56
C PRO A 150 -0.53 21.62 -13.96
N SER A 151 -1.57 21.87 -13.17
CA SER A 151 -1.78 23.15 -12.49
C SER A 151 -1.01 23.26 -11.17
N CYS A 152 -0.28 22.22 -10.76
CA CYS A 152 0.48 22.22 -9.51
C CYS A 152 1.86 22.85 -9.71
N LYS A 153 2.30 23.70 -8.79
CA LYS A 153 3.66 24.26 -8.78
C LYS A 153 4.79 23.21 -8.70
N ARG A 154 4.46 21.97 -8.31
CA ARG A 154 5.38 20.82 -8.25
C ARG A 154 5.27 19.91 -9.48
N HIS A 155 4.48 20.30 -10.48
CA HIS A 155 4.48 19.65 -11.77
C HIS A 155 5.78 19.97 -12.50
N ARG A 156 6.45 18.95 -13.00
CA ARG A 156 7.58 19.12 -13.92
C ARG A 156 7.18 18.55 -15.27
N THR A 157 7.26 19.37 -16.31
CA THR A 157 7.12 18.93 -17.71
C THR A 157 8.50 18.67 -18.27
N GLY A 158 8.99 17.44 -18.20
CA GLY A 158 10.22 17.01 -18.89
C GLY A 158 11.24 16.30 -18.01
N VAL A 159 12.04 15.44 -18.65
CA VAL A 159 13.25 14.81 -18.09
C VAL A 159 14.17 15.94 -17.59
N PRO A 160 14.84 15.79 -16.42
CA PRO A 160 15.70 16.85 -15.92
C PRO A 160 16.85 17.11 -16.90
N ASP A 161 16.84 18.27 -17.57
CA ASP A 161 18.06 18.91 -18.04
C ASP A 161 18.74 19.50 -16.80
N GLY A 162 19.54 18.69 -16.11
CA GLY A 162 20.21 19.11 -14.88
C GLY A 162 20.59 17.92 -14.02
N ASP A 163 21.88 17.84 -13.73
CA ASP A 163 22.52 16.82 -12.92
C ASP A 163 21.72 16.48 -11.66
N ALA A 164 21.60 15.20 -11.32
CA ALA A 164 20.79 14.70 -10.20
C ALA A 164 21.26 15.18 -8.81
N THR A 165 22.28 16.03 -8.74
CA THR A 165 22.95 16.54 -7.54
C THR A 165 22.23 17.72 -6.88
N ASP A 166 21.43 18.51 -7.62
CA ASP A 166 20.75 19.71 -7.05
C ASP A 166 19.71 19.38 -5.97
N TRP A 167 19.35 18.11 -5.78
CA TRP A 167 18.40 17.67 -4.75
C TRP A 167 19.05 17.21 -3.45
N ILE A 168 20.37 16.95 -3.46
CA ILE A 168 21.10 16.54 -2.26
C ILE A 168 21.38 17.76 -1.38
N ASP A 169 21.59 18.93 -2.00
CA ASP A 169 21.97 20.16 -1.30
C ASP A 169 20.81 20.82 -0.51
N ASP A 170 19.57 20.47 -0.82
CA ASP A 170 18.36 20.99 -0.15
C ASP A 170 17.82 20.08 0.98
N ILE A 171 18.45 18.93 1.24
CA ILE A 171 18.19 18.16 2.46
C ILE A 171 19.02 18.81 3.56
N PRO A 172 18.40 19.50 4.56
CA PRO A 172 19.17 20.05 5.65
C PRO A 172 19.91 18.92 6.34
N PHE A 173 21.24 18.94 6.23
CA PHE A 173 22.12 18.09 7.01
C PHE A 173 21.86 18.39 8.49
N ASP A 174 21.22 17.46 9.18
CA ASP A 174 21.04 17.51 10.63
C ASP A 174 22.10 16.60 11.28
N PRO A 175 23.24 17.16 11.70
CA PRO A 175 24.31 16.39 12.33
C PRO A 175 23.90 15.75 13.66
N GLU A 176 22.80 16.17 14.26
CA GLU A 176 22.29 15.60 15.50
C GLU A 176 21.43 14.36 15.24
N LEU A 177 20.70 14.32 14.12
CA LEU A 177 19.96 13.14 13.69
C LEU A 177 20.90 11.97 13.34
N ASN A 178 22.00 12.23 12.63
CA ASN A 178 22.99 11.19 12.31
C ASN A 178 23.70 10.67 13.56
N ARG A 179 24.11 11.55 14.48
CA ARG A 179 24.73 11.12 15.75
C ARG A 179 23.81 10.20 16.54
N ARG A 180 22.51 10.49 16.56
CA ARG A 180 21.49 9.63 17.18
C ARG A 180 21.30 8.30 16.46
N VAL A 181 21.50 8.25 15.14
CA VAL A 181 21.47 7.00 14.37
C VAL A 181 22.72 6.18 14.67
N ASP A 182 23.91 6.79 14.73
CA ASP A 182 25.16 6.12 15.08
C ASP A 182 25.13 5.57 16.52
N ASP A 183 24.60 6.36 17.47
CA ASP A 183 24.39 5.92 18.86
C ASP A 183 23.38 4.75 18.97
N LEU A 184 22.41 4.67 18.05
CA LEU A 184 21.43 3.58 17.98
C LEU A 184 21.95 2.33 17.27
N LEU A 185 22.93 2.51 16.37
CA LEU A 185 23.51 1.45 15.56
C LEU A 185 24.77 0.83 16.17
N GLY A 186 25.15 1.24 17.39
CA GLY A 186 26.13 0.63 18.29
C GLY A 186 27.13 -0.30 17.63
N GLU A 187 28.39 0.15 17.51
CA GLU A 187 29.50 -0.60 16.90
C GLU A 187 29.70 -1.98 17.55
N ASP A 188 28.98 -2.99 17.07
CA ASP A 188 29.37 -4.39 17.20
C ASP A 188 30.52 -4.63 16.22
N SER A 189 31.71 -4.09 16.55
CA SER A 189 32.97 -4.54 15.97
C SER A 189 33.38 -5.83 16.67
N PRO A 190 33.46 -6.98 15.97
CA PRO A 190 34.10 -8.16 16.52
C PRO A 190 35.62 -7.95 16.51
N GLU A 191 36.25 -8.04 17.69
CA GLU A 191 37.69 -8.34 17.83
C GLU A 191 38.02 -9.78 17.39
#